data_AF-A0A3P6DM88-F1
#
_entry.id   AF-A0A3P6DM88-F1
#
_cell.length_a   1.000
_cell.length_b   1.000
_cell.length_c   1.000
_cell.angle_alpha   90.00
_cell.angle_beta   90.00
_cell.angle_gamma   90.00
#
_symmetry.space_group_name_H-M   'P 1'
#
loop_
_entity.id
_entity.type
_entity.pdbx_description
1 polymer ?
#
loop_
_entity_poly.entity_id
_entity_poly.type
_entity_poly.pdbx_seq_one_letter_code
_entity_poly.pdbx_strand_id
1 'polypeptide(L)'
;MKGQADTIGIAMRRALLGEIEGTCITRAKSENIPHDYSNIVGIQESVHEILMNLNEIVLKSNLYGTRNALICVQGPGYITARDIVLPPSVEIVDNTQHIATLTEPINLCIGLKIERNRGYSLKMFK
;
A
#
# COMPACT_ATOMS: atom_id res chain seq x y z
N MET A 1 21.23 -30.78 -26.26
CA MET A 1 21.07 -29.61 -25.36
C MET A 1 19.95 -28.71 -25.88
N LYS A 2 18.69 -29.15 -25.80
CA LYS A 2 17.50 -28.31 -26.05
C LYS A 2 16.64 -28.43 -24.80
N GLY A 3 16.21 -27.30 -24.20
CA GLY A 3 15.40 -27.26 -22.96
C GLY A 3 16.13 -26.83 -21.68
N GLN A 4 17.47 -26.71 -21.70
CA GLN A 4 18.21 -26.13 -20.55
C GLN A 4 17.92 -24.64 -20.37
N ALA A 5 17.80 -23.89 -21.47
CA ALA A 5 17.43 -22.47 -21.43
C ALA A 5 16.05 -22.24 -20.80
N ASP A 6 15.06 -23.08 -21.13
CA ASP A 6 13.72 -22.98 -20.55
C ASP A 6 13.72 -23.32 -19.06
N THR A 7 14.47 -24.36 -18.68
CA THR A 7 14.60 -24.76 -17.27
C THR A 7 15.24 -23.65 -16.43
N ILE A 8 16.33 -23.05 -16.94
CA ILE A 8 17.01 -21.92 -16.29
C ILE A 8 16.09 -20.69 -16.26
N GLY A 9 15.41 -20.38 -17.36
CA GLY A 9 14.51 -19.23 -17.45
C GLY A 9 13.34 -19.32 -16.47
N ILE A 10 12.72 -20.49 -16.33
CA ILE A 10 11.65 -20.74 -15.36
C ILE A 10 12.17 -20.63 -13.93
N ALA A 11 13.35 -21.20 -13.65
CA ALA A 11 13.98 -21.12 -12.33
C ALA A 11 14.29 -19.66 -11.95
N MET A 12 14.90 -18.88 -12.85
CA MET A 12 15.19 -17.46 -12.63
C MET A 12 13.93 -16.63 -12.43
N ARG A 13 12.89 -16.82 -13.25
CA ARG A 13 11.60 -16.13 -13.08
C ARG A 13 11.00 -16.42 -11.69
N ARG A 14 11.02 -17.68 -11.25
CA ARG A 14 10.51 -18.07 -9.94
C ARG A 14 11.33 -17.46 -8.80
N ALA A 15 12.65 -17.47 -8.90
CA ALA A 15 13.53 -16.87 -7.90
C ALA A 15 13.26 -15.36 -7.78
N LEU A 16 13.20 -14.64 -8.90
CA LEU A 16 12.94 -13.20 -8.90
C LEU A 16 11.55 -12.84 -8.34
N LEU A 17 10.50 -13.60 -8.67
CA LEU A 17 9.15 -13.30 -8.20
C LEU A 17 8.87 -13.76 -6.76
N GLY A 18 9.55 -14.81 -6.30
CA GLY A 18 9.27 -15.45 -5.01
C GLY A 18 10.20 -15.03 -3.88
N GLU A 19 11.45 -14.68 -4.18
CA GLU A 19 12.49 -14.54 -3.14
C GLU A 19 12.91 -13.08 -2.88
N ILE A 20 12.46 -12.13 -3.70
CA ILE A 20 12.74 -10.71 -3.46
C ILE A 20 11.97 -10.26 -2.22
N GLU A 21 12.72 -9.72 -1.26
CA GLU A 21 12.18 -9.06 -0.09
C GLU A 21 11.66 -7.68 -0.47
N GLY A 22 10.40 -7.41 -0.12
CA GLY A 22 9.74 -6.12 -0.31
C GLY A 22 9.12 -5.64 1.00
N THR A 23 9.01 -4.32 1.14
CA THR A 23 8.20 -3.69 2.19
C THR A 23 6.91 -3.21 1.56
N CYS A 24 5.76 -3.58 2.12
CA CYS A 24 4.46 -3.16 1.60
C CYS A 24 3.45 -2.90 2.72
N ILE A 25 2.40 -2.19 2.37
CA ILE A 25 1.22 -2.00 3.23
C ILE A 25 0.39 -3.29 3.15
N THR A 26 0.21 -3.97 4.28
CA THR A 26 -0.51 -5.25 4.35
C THR A 26 -1.92 -5.15 4.88
N ARG A 27 -2.24 -4.07 5.62
CA ARG A 27 -3.59 -3.78 6.09
C ARG A 27 -3.85 -2.27 6.10
N ALA A 28 -5.08 -1.91 5.80
CA ALA A 28 -5.63 -0.58 5.99
C ALA A 28 -6.93 -0.72 6.79
N LYS A 29 -7.10 0.11 7.81
CA LYS A 29 -8.30 0.17 8.65
C LYS A 29 -8.73 1.62 8.80
N SER A 30 -9.97 1.93 8.45
CA SER A 30 -10.58 3.23 8.70
C SER A 30 -11.74 3.08 9.68
N GLU A 31 -11.97 4.08 10.52
CA GLU A 31 -13.08 4.08 11.49
C GLU A 31 -14.40 4.52 10.85
N ASN A 32 -14.34 5.32 9.77
CA ASN A 32 -15.51 5.96 9.17
C ASN A 32 -15.98 5.27 7.88
N ILE A 33 -15.39 4.13 7.50
CA ILE A 33 -15.72 3.43 6.26
C ILE A 33 -16.50 2.15 6.60
N PRO A 34 -17.80 2.06 6.26
CA PRO A 34 -18.61 0.92 6.66
C PRO A 34 -18.26 -0.36 5.90
N HIS A 35 -18.02 -0.30 4.57
CA HIS A 35 -17.71 -1.48 3.74
C HIS A 35 -16.80 -1.15 2.53
N ASP A 36 -16.02 -2.14 2.08
CA ASP A 36 -14.98 -2.03 1.03
C ASP A 36 -15.48 -1.62 -0.37
N TYR A 37 -16.80 -1.61 -0.59
CA TYR A 37 -17.45 -1.27 -1.86
C TYR A 37 -18.32 0.00 -1.76
N SER A 38 -18.21 0.74 -0.65
CA SER A 38 -18.97 1.97 -0.46
C SER A 38 -18.21 3.18 -1.02
N ASN A 39 -18.96 4.13 -1.59
CA ASN A 39 -18.43 5.47 -1.83
C ASN A 39 -18.57 6.27 -0.53
N ILE A 40 -17.51 6.97 -0.15
CA ILE A 40 -17.49 7.80 1.04
C ILE A 40 -17.94 9.19 0.60
N VAL A 41 -19.01 9.70 1.20
CA VAL A 41 -19.47 11.08 0.95
C VAL A 41 -18.33 12.05 1.29
N GLY A 42 -17.96 12.90 0.35
CA GLY A 42 -16.86 13.86 0.50
C GLY A 42 -15.49 13.38 0.01
N ILE A 43 -15.39 12.18 -0.58
CA ILE A 43 -14.19 11.65 -1.24
C ILE A 43 -14.51 11.36 -2.71
N GLN A 44 -13.61 11.72 -3.62
CA GLN A 44 -13.80 11.50 -5.06
C GLN A 44 -13.66 10.02 -5.44
N GLU A 45 -12.70 9.33 -4.83
CA GLU A 45 -12.37 7.93 -5.09
C GLU A 45 -13.21 6.97 -4.21
N SER A 46 -13.47 5.78 -4.75
CA SER A 46 -14.06 4.67 -4.01
C SER A 46 -13.06 4.03 -3.04
N VAL A 47 -13.55 3.28 -2.05
CA VAL A 47 -12.68 2.54 -1.11
C VAL A 47 -11.73 1.59 -1.83
N HIS A 48 -12.19 0.93 -2.90
CA HIS A 48 -11.36 0.04 -3.71
C HIS A 48 -10.22 0.78 -4.41
N GLU A 49 -10.49 1.95 -4.99
CA GLU A 49 -9.45 2.79 -5.62
C GLU A 49 -8.43 3.26 -4.60
N ILE A 50 -8.87 3.69 -3.41
CA ILE A 50 -7.95 4.07 -2.31
C ILE A 50 -7.06 2.87 -1.92
N LEU A 51 -7.63 1.69 -1.78
CA LEU A 51 -6.86 0.47 -1.48
C LEU A 51 -5.87 0.13 -2.60
N MET A 52 -6.25 0.32 -3.87
CA MET A 52 -5.37 0.07 -5.01
C MET A 52 -4.21 1.07 -5.04
N ASN A 53 -4.51 2.36 -4.84
CA ASN A 53 -3.51 3.42 -4.75
C ASN A 53 -2.52 3.15 -3.60
N LEU A 54 -2.99 2.72 -2.43
CA LEU A 54 -2.13 2.34 -1.30
C LEU A 54 -1.24 1.12 -1.62
N ASN A 55 -1.72 0.15 -2.40
CA ASN A 55 -0.93 -1.02 -2.81
C ASN A 55 0.19 -0.67 -3.79
N GLU A 56 -0.01 0.36 -4.61
CA GLU A 56 0.98 0.82 -5.58
C GLU A 56 2.11 1.62 -4.93
N ILE A 57 1.98 2.04 -3.67
CA ILE A 57 3.01 2.81 -2.96
C ILE A 57 4.24 1.94 -2.72
N VAL A 58 5.38 2.38 -3.27
CA VAL A 58 6.66 1.69 -3.10
C VAL A 58 7.34 2.18 -1.82
N LEU A 59 7.51 1.26 -0.87
CA LEU A 59 8.18 1.50 0.40
C LEU A 59 9.58 0.86 0.41
N LYS A 60 10.54 1.60 0.98
CA LYS A 60 11.88 1.11 1.28
C LYS A 60 12.06 1.09 2.79
N SER A 61 12.45 -0.06 3.35
CA SER A 61 12.70 -0.15 4.79
C SER A 61 13.68 -1.28 5.11
N ASN A 62 14.41 -1.15 6.22
CA ASN A 62 15.15 -2.24 6.86
C ASN A 62 14.42 -2.72 8.12
N LEU A 63 13.11 -2.94 7.99
CA LEU A 63 12.27 -3.35 9.10
C LEU A 63 12.38 -4.83 9.46
N TYR A 64 12.35 -5.08 10.77
CA TYR A 64 12.02 -6.38 11.35
C TYR A 64 10.62 -6.29 11.98
N GLY A 65 9.71 -7.16 11.55
CA GLY A 65 8.34 -7.23 12.04
C GLY A 65 7.36 -6.23 11.41
N THR A 66 6.17 -6.12 12.01
CA THR A 66 5.09 -5.23 11.55
C THR A 66 5.22 -3.86 12.21
N ARG A 67 5.01 -2.78 11.45
CA ARG A 67 4.88 -1.42 11.97
C ARG A 67 3.55 -0.81 11.59
N ASN A 68 3.12 0.15 12.40
CA ASN A 68 1.93 0.94 12.09
C ASN A 68 2.36 2.25 11.42
N ALA A 69 1.53 2.71 10.49
CA ALA A 69 1.55 4.04 9.91
C ALA A 69 0.13 4.60 9.93
N LEU A 70 -0.02 5.90 9.70
CA LEU A 70 -1.30 6.57 9.80
C LEU A 70 -1.42 7.64 8.72
N ILE A 71 -2.59 7.75 8.11
CA ILE A 71 -2.99 8.89 7.29
C ILE A 71 -4.08 9.62 8.07
N CYS A 72 -3.85 10.90 8.37
CA CYS A 72 -4.85 11.76 9.01
C CYS A 72 -4.88 13.10 8.29
N VAL A 73 -5.93 13.31 7.49
CA VAL A 73 -6.12 14.54 6.73
C VAL A 73 -7.53 15.07 7.02
N GLN A 74 -7.63 16.39 7.13
CA GLN A 74 -8.88 17.10 7.40
C GLN A 74 -9.10 18.17 6.33
N GLY A 75 -10.33 18.30 5.87
CA GLY A 75 -10.69 19.34 4.91
C GLY A 75 -10.55 18.90 3.44
N PRO A 76 -11.07 19.70 2.51
CA PRO A 76 -10.90 19.43 1.08
C PRO A 76 -9.43 19.57 0.66
N GLY A 77 -8.95 18.65 -0.16
CA GLY A 77 -7.55 18.63 -0.59
C GLY A 77 -7.11 17.33 -1.25
N TYR A 78 -5.94 17.38 -1.89
CA TYR A 78 -5.29 16.21 -2.48
C TYR A 78 -4.46 15.49 -1.43
N ILE A 79 -4.71 14.19 -1.27
CA ILE A 79 -3.95 13.32 -0.39
C ILE A 79 -2.96 12.54 -1.24
N THR A 80 -1.69 12.64 -0.86
CA THR A 80 -0.56 11.99 -1.51
C THR A 80 0.19 11.09 -0.55
N ALA A 81 1.11 10.27 -1.08
CA ALA A 81 1.97 9.41 -0.28
C ALA A 81 2.77 10.18 0.79
N ARG A 82 3.08 11.46 0.56
CA ARG A 82 3.71 12.34 1.55
C ARG A 82 2.89 12.52 2.84
N ASP A 83 1.57 12.42 2.77
CA ASP A 83 0.68 12.65 3.91
C ASP A 83 0.61 11.44 4.86
N ILE A 84 1.32 10.35 4.52
CA ILE A 84 1.46 9.18 5.39
C ILE A 84 2.46 9.50 6.50
N VAL A 85 2.00 9.40 7.75
CA VAL A 85 2.85 9.42 8.93
C VAL A 85 3.53 8.06 9.06
N LEU A 86 4.78 7.99 8.58
CA LEU A 86 5.60 6.80 8.59
C LEU A 86 6.40 6.64 9.90
N PRO A 87 6.70 5.40 10.31
CA PRO A 87 7.70 5.15 11.34
C PRO A 87 9.12 5.51 10.84
N PRO A 88 10.07 5.83 11.73
CA PRO A 88 11.42 6.30 11.34
C PRO A 88 12.26 5.35 10.48
N SER A 89 11.89 4.08 10.40
CA SER A 89 12.62 3.04 9.67
C SER A 89 12.06 2.77 8.26
N VAL A 90 11.04 3.51 7.82
CA VAL A 90 10.39 3.36 6.51
C VAL A 90 10.48 4.66 5.74
N GLU A 91 10.83 4.54 4.47
CA GLU A 91 10.89 5.63 3.51
C GLU A 91 9.94 5.31 2.35
N ILE A 92 9.23 6.33 1.87
CA ILE A 92 8.48 6.26 0.61
C ILE A 92 9.43 6.64 -0.52
N VAL A 93 9.38 5.90 -1.62
CA VAL A 93 10.22 6.17 -2.81
C VAL A 93 9.65 7.31 -3.65
N ASP A 94 8.32 7.33 -3.86
CA ASP A 94 7.62 8.40 -4.57
C ASP A 94 6.59 9.09 -3.65
N ASN A 95 6.93 10.29 -3.20
CA ASN A 95 6.07 11.08 -2.31
C ASN A 95 4.91 11.76 -3.04
N THR A 96 4.90 11.77 -4.36
CA THR A 96 3.90 12.48 -5.19
C THR A 96 2.72 11.60 -5.59
N GLN A 97 2.83 10.30 -5.35
CA GLN A 97 1.79 9.34 -5.69
C GLN A 97 0.48 9.70 -5.00
N HIS A 98 -0.58 9.79 -5.82
CA HIS A 98 -1.91 10.15 -5.38
C HIS A 98 -2.56 8.99 -4.63
N ILE A 99 -3.28 9.30 -3.54
CA ILE A 99 -4.02 8.34 -2.74
C ILE A 99 -5.53 8.59 -2.87
N ALA A 100 -5.96 9.82 -2.58
CA ALA A 100 -7.36 10.20 -2.55
C ALA A 100 -7.51 11.73 -2.66
N THR A 101 -8.72 12.19 -2.97
CA THR A 101 -9.10 13.59 -3.08
C THR A 101 -10.32 13.83 -2.21
N LEU A 102 -10.17 14.69 -1.20
CA LEU A 102 -11.28 15.14 -0.35
C LEU A 102 -11.97 16.33 -1.03
N THR A 103 -13.26 16.19 -1.30
CA THR A 103 -14.10 17.24 -1.93
C THR A 103 -14.86 18.07 -0.90
N GLU A 104 -15.11 17.51 0.29
CA GLU A 104 -15.83 18.14 1.38
C GLU A 104 -14.96 18.28 2.64
N PRO A 105 -15.35 19.11 3.63
CA PRO A 105 -14.64 19.25 4.89
C PRO A 105 -14.85 18.06 5.83
N ILE A 106 -14.41 16.89 5.38
CA ILE A 106 -14.46 15.64 6.13
C ILE A 106 -13.09 15.27 6.70
N ASN A 107 -13.10 14.37 7.68
CA ASN A 107 -11.90 13.86 8.32
C ASN A 107 -11.63 12.43 7.84
N LEU A 108 -10.53 12.23 7.12
CA LEU A 108 -10.07 10.91 6.71
C LEU A 108 -8.94 10.44 7.63
N CYS A 109 -9.22 9.36 8.38
CA CYS A 109 -8.25 8.69 9.23
C CYS A 109 -8.12 7.22 8.82
N ILE A 110 -6.95 6.83 8.32
CA ILE A 110 -6.66 5.45 7.91
C ILE A 110 -5.43 4.95 8.67
N GLY A 111 -5.63 3.95 9.51
CA GLY A 111 -4.55 3.19 10.15
C GLY A 111 -3.99 2.14 9.19
N LEU A 112 -2.68 2.15 8.99
CA LEU A 112 -1.97 1.26 8.08
C LEU A 112 -1.05 0.31 8.85
N LYS A 113 -0.89 -0.90 8.36
CA LYS A 113 0.16 -1.83 8.79
C LYS A 113 1.14 -2.08 7.66
N ILE A 114 2.42 -1.91 7.96
CA ILE A 114 3.54 -2.11 7.05
C ILE A 114 4.30 -3.35 7.51
N GLU A 115 4.56 -4.27 6.58
CA GLU A 115 5.34 -5.49 6.84
C GLU A 115 6.40 -5.64 5.75
N ARG A 116 7.54 -6.22 6.13
CA ARG A 116 8.56 -6.71 5.18
C ARG A 116 8.34 -8.19 4.96
N ASN A 117 8.15 -8.61 3.72
CA ASN A 117 7.91 -10.01 3.36
C ASN A 117 8.59 -10.36 2.03
N ARG A 118 8.63 -11.65 1.67
CA ARG A 118 9.17 -12.14 0.40
C ARG A 118 8.06 -12.47 -0.58
N GLY A 119 8.27 -12.06 -1.83
CA GLY A 119 7.35 -12.32 -2.93
C GLY A 119 5.97 -11.67 -2.77
N TYR A 120 5.03 -12.06 -3.64
CA TYR A 120 3.65 -11.59 -3.60
C TYR A 120 2.79 -12.51 -2.72
N SER A 121 2.22 -11.98 -1.64
CA SER A 121 1.23 -12.69 -0.84
C SER A 121 -0.15 -12.07 -1.04
N LEU A 122 -1.11 -12.87 -1.52
CA LEU A 122 -2.53 -12.53 -1.52
C LEU A 122 -3.04 -12.50 -0.07
N LYS A 123 -2.84 -11.38 0.62
CA LYS A 123 -3.53 -11.08 1.87
C LYS A 123 -4.73 -10.20 1.51
N MET A 124 -5.94 -10.75 1.62
CA MET A 124 -7.14 -9.92 1.58
C MET A 124 -7.09 -8.93 2.74
N PHE A 125 -7.23 -7.64 2.43
CA PHE A 125 -7.50 -6.61 3.41
C PHE A 125 -8.79 -7.02 4.16
N LYS A 126 -8.68 -7.18 5.48
CA LYS A 126 -9.77 -7.51 6.41
C LYS A 126 -9.73 -6.51 7.55
#